data_AF-A0A7T4QZ97-F1
#
_entry.id   AF-A0A7T4QZ97-F1
#
_cell.length_a   1.000
_cell.length_b   1.000
_cell.length_c   1.000
_cell.angle_alpha   90.00
_cell.angle_beta   90.00
_cell.angle_gamma   90.00
#
_symmetry.space_group_name_H-M   'P 1'
#
loop_
_entity.id
_entity.type
_entity.pdbx_description
1 polymer ?
#
loop_
_entity_poly.entity_id
_entity_poly.type
_entity_poly.pdbx_seq_one_letter_code
_entity_poly.pdbx_strand_id
1 'polypeptide(L)'
;MSRYHDVAALLIDIEAELRQLGHWQSEAPPEEALRSEQPFAMDTLEFYQWLQFIFIPRVSFLIEQRERLPGECAIAPMAEEYYRGRRLPVAGLLQALEAVDELLSQD
;
A
#
# COMPACT_ATOMS: atom_id res chain seq x y z
N MET A 1 21.49 0.88 -5.43
CA MET A 1 20.44 1.76 -5.98
C MET A 1 20.02 2.73 -4.87
N SER A 2 19.25 3.78 -5.15
CA SER A 2 18.79 4.71 -4.10
C SER A 2 17.57 4.10 -3.41
N ARG A 3 17.43 4.25 -2.08
CA ARG A 3 16.26 3.74 -1.32
C ARG A 3 14.93 4.18 -1.94
N TYR A 4 14.87 5.42 -2.44
CA TYR A 4 13.73 5.95 -3.17
C TYR A 4 13.36 5.15 -4.43
N HIS A 5 14.37 4.65 -5.16
CA HIS A 5 14.16 3.83 -6.35
C HIS A 5 13.63 2.45 -5.99
N ASP A 6 14.18 1.84 -4.94
CA ASP A 6 13.78 0.50 -4.50
C ASP A 6 12.34 0.51 -3.98
N VAL A 7 11.96 1.54 -3.21
CA VAL A 7 10.56 1.73 -2.79
C VAL A 7 9.64 2.01 -3.98
N ALA A 8 10.04 2.84 -4.95
CA ALA A 8 9.24 3.09 -6.15
C ALA A 8 8.97 1.81 -6.95
N ALA A 9 9.95 0.91 -7.06
CA ALA A 9 9.77 -0.38 -7.72
C ALA A 9 8.73 -1.24 -6.98
N LEU A 10 8.80 -1.31 -5.65
CA LEU A 10 7.81 -2.05 -4.86
C LEU A 10 6.39 -1.48 -4.97
N LEU A 11 6.22 -0.16 -5.08
CA LEU A 11 4.90 0.43 -5.33
C LEU A 11 4.29 -0.05 -6.65
N ILE A 12 5.13 -0.22 -7.70
CA ILE A 12 4.70 -0.77 -8.99
C ILE A 12 4.30 -2.24 -8.85
N ASP A 13 5.07 -3.02 -8.09
CA ASP A 13 4.76 -4.44 -7.83
C ASP A 13 3.43 -4.58 -7.08
N ILE A 14 3.20 -3.75 -6.04
CA ILE A 14 1.93 -3.72 -5.30
C ILE A 14 0.77 -3.38 -6.24
N GLU A 15 0.91 -2.37 -7.11
CA GLU A 15 -0.12 -2.04 -8.10
C GLU A 15 -0.40 -3.23 -9.05
N ALA A 16 0.64 -3.89 -9.55
CA ALA A 16 0.50 -5.02 -10.45
C ALA A 16 -0.27 -6.18 -9.78
N GLU A 17 0.05 -6.48 -8.53
CA GLU A 17 -0.63 -7.51 -7.74
C GLU A 17 -2.09 -7.14 -7.46
N LEU A 18 -2.39 -5.88 -7.09
CA LEU A 18 -3.76 -5.41 -6.93
C LEU A 18 -4.58 -5.53 -8.22
N ARG A 19 -3.98 -5.27 -9.38
CA ARG A 19 -4.62 -5.46 -10.69
C ARG A 19 -4.89 -6.94 -10.96
N GLN A 20 -3.93 -7.83 -10.69
CA GLN A 20 -4.10 -9.27 -10.88
C GLN A 20 -5.19 -9.86 -9.98
N LEU A 21 -5.32 -9.35 -8.75
CA LEU A 21 -6.37 -9.73 -7.81
C LEU A 21 -7.74 -9.13 -8.14
N GLY A 22 -7.82 -8.24 -9.14
CA GLY A 22 -9.06 -7.52 -9.47
C GLY A 22 -9.47 -6.49 -8.43
N HIS A 23 -8.53 -6.04 -7.59
CA HIS A 23 -8.74 -5.07 -6.53
C HIS A 23 -8.39 -3.63 -6.95
N TRP A 24 -7.71 -3.45 -8.08
CA TRP A 24 -7.46 -2.14 -8.65
C TRP A 24 -8.73 -1.52 -9.23
N GLN A 25 -9.13 -0.36 -8.71
CA GLN A 25 -10.36 0.33 -9.09
C GLN A 25 -10.08 1.49 -10.06
N SER A 26 -10.93 1.66 -11.07
CA SER A 26 -10.84 2.81 -11.98
C SER A 26 -11.44 4.10 -11.39
N GLU A 27 -12.40 3.95 -10.49
CA GLU A 27 -13.11 5.06 -9.84
C GLU A 27 -12.65 5.17 -8.39
N ALA A 28 -12.35 6.41 -7.96
CA ALA A 28 -11.97 6.67 -6.57
C ALA A 28 -13.19 6.58 -5.64
N PRO A 29 -13.00 6.17 -4.37
CA PRO A 29 -14.00 6.31 -3.33
C PRO A 29 -14.44 7.78 -3.14
N PRO A 30 -15.60 8.02 -2.50
CA PRO A 30 -16.01 9.37 -2.12
C PRO A 30 -14.92 10.10 -1.33
N GLU A 31 -14.80 11.41 -1.51
CA GLU A 31 -13.76 12.21 -0.85
C GLU A 31 -13.85 12.11 0.68
N GLU A 32 -15.05 11.99 1.22
CA GLU A 32 -15.28 11.80 2.66
C GLU A 32 -14.65 10.51 3.18
N ALA A 33 -14.65 9.44 2.37
CA ALA A 33 -14.05 8.16 2.74
C ALA A 33 -12.51 8.24 2.76
N LEU A 34 -11.92 9.06 1.89
CA LEU A 34 -10.47 9.27 1.83
C LEU A 34 -9.93 10.13 2.99
N ARG A 35 -10.82 10.77 3.76
CA ARG A 35 -10.48 11.70 4.85
C ARG A 35 -10.55 11.07 6.24
N SER A 36 -10.68 9.75 6.33
CA SER A 36 -10.65 9.07 7.63
C SER A 36 -9.32 9.31 8.36
N GLU A 37 -9.42 9.55 9.67
CA GLU A 37 -8.28 9.67 10.58
C GLU A 37 -7.90 8.32 11.23
N GLN A 38 -8.69 7.27 11.01
CA GLN A 38 -8.41 5.94 11.54
C GLN A 38 -7.20 5.31 10.82
N PRO A 39 -6.41 4.46 11.49
CA PRO A 39 -5.37 3.68 10.85
C PRO A 39 -5.94 2.89 9.66
N PHE A 40 -5.26 2.96 8.52
CA PHE A 40 -5.67 2.31 7.27
C PHE A 40 -7.07 2.72 6.75
N ALA A 41 -7.66 3.79 7.27
CA ALA A 41 -9.03 4.21 6.97
C ALA A 41 -10.05 3.05 7.06
N MET A 42 -9.85 2.14 8.02
CA MET A 42 -10.57 0.86 8.09
C MET A 42 -12.08 0.98 8.34
N ASP A 43 -12.54 2.17 8.73
CA ASP A 43 -13.95 2.51 8.94
C ASP A 43 -14.65 2.97 7.64
N THR A 44 -13.90 3.45 6.65
CA THR A 44 -14.44 4.04 5.42
C THR A 44 -13.99 3.37 4.14
N LEU A 45 -12.89 2.61 4.15
CA LEU A 45 -12.28 2.00 2.97
C LEU A 45 -12.02 0.50 3.17
N GLU A 46 -12.11 -0.23 2.06
CA GLU A 46 -11.48 -1.54 1.97
C GLU A 46 -9.95 -1.38 1.95
N PHE A 47 -9.23 -2.36 2.50
CA PHE A 47 -7.77 -2.28 2.62
C PHE A 47 -7.06 -2.02 1.28
N TYR A 48 -7.51 -2.66 0.20
CA TYR A 48 -6.95 -2.44 -1.13
C TYR A 48 -7.22 -1.04 -1.68
N GLN A 49 -8.33 -0.39 -1.28
CA GLN A 49 -8.62 1.00 -1.64
C GLN A 49 -7.69 1.95 -0.90
N TRP A 50 -7.42 1.67 0.39
CA TRP A 50 -6.43 2.42 1.14
C TRP A 50 -5.04 2.32 0.50
N LEU A 51 -4.62 1.11 0.08
CA LEU A 51 -3.36 0.92 -0.64
C LEU A 51 -3.31 1.77 -1.92
N GLN A 52 -4.35 1.67 -2.76
CA GLN A 52 -4.40 2.32 -4.06
C GLN A 52 -4.50 3.85 -3.97
N PHE A 53 -5.39 4.37 -3.14
CA PHE A 53 -5.78 5.78 -3.19
C PHE A 53 -5.11 6.65 -2.12
N ILE A 54 -4.51 6.04 -1.09
CA ILE A 54 -3.85 6.77 -0.02
C ILE A 54 -2.37 6.43 0.03
N PHE A 55 -2.03 5.15 0.19
CA PHE A 55 -0.64 4.75 0.42
C PHE A 55 0.25 4.98 -0.80
N ILE A 56 -0.08 4.37 -1.96
CA ILE A 56 0.74 4.47 -3.18
C ILE A 56 0.93 5.93 -3.61
N PRO A 57 -0.12 6.78 -3.75
CA PRO A 57 0.06 8.16 -4.19
C PRO A 57 0.89 8.99 -3.20
N ARG A 58 0.70 8.77 -1.89
CA ARG A 58 1.43 9.48 -0.84
C ARG A 58 2.92 9.16 -0.88
N VAL A 59 3.28 7.89 -0.96
CA VAL A 59 4.70 7.48 -0.98
C VAL A 59 5.37 7.92 -2.29
N SER A 60 4.67 7.79 -3.42
CA SER A 60 5.16 8.31 -4.71
C SER A 60 5.45 9.81 -4.66
N PHE A 61 4.56 10.61 -4.06
CA PHE A 61 4.79 12.05 -3.89
C PHE A 61 6.06 12.33 -3.05
N LEU A 62 6.24 11.63 -1.93
CA LEU A 62 7.44 11.82 -1.09
C LEU A 62 8.73 11.44 -1.82
N ILE A 63 8.69 10.38 -2.62
CA ILE A 63 9.80 9.97 -3.50
C ILE A 63 10.14 11.06 -4.51
N GLU A 64 9.13 11.59 -5.21
CA GLU A 64 9.30 12.64 -6.23
C GLU A 64 9.90 13.91 -5.65
N GLN A 65 9.43 14.32 -4.47
CA GLN A 65 9.94 15.50 -3.76
C GLN A 65 11.26 15.26 -3.03
N ARG A 66 11.75 14.01 -3.01
CA ARG A 66 12.91 13.57 -2.20
C ARG A 66 12.76 13.94 -0.72
N GLU A 67 11.53 13.92 -0.24
CA GLU A 67 11.19 14.11 1.17
C GLU A 67 11.37 12.81 1.95
N ARG A 68 11.46 12.94 3.28
CA ARG A 68 11.62 11.78 4.15
C ARG A 68 10.45 10.81 3.94
N LEU A 69 10.78 9.57 3.56
CA LEU A 69 9.82 8.48 3.47
C LEU A 69 9.17 8.22 4.84
N PRO A 70 7.93 7.68 4.86
CA PRO A 70 7.34 7.25 6.12
C PRO A 70 8.26 6.23 6.80
N GLY A 71 8.26 6.23 8.14
CA GLY A 71 8.98 5.24 8.92
C GLY A 71 8.26 3.89 8.92
N GLU A 72 8.46 3.12 9.99
CA GLU A 72 7.80 1.83 10.19
C GLU A 72 6.29 1.91 9.94
N CYS A 73 5.82 1.11 9.00
CA CYS A 73 4.42 0.89 8.69
C CYS A 73 4.13 -0.60 8.93
N ALA A 74 2.95 -0.93 9.44
CA ALA A 74 2.54 -2.32 9.69
C ALA A 74 1.56 -2.78 8.60
N ILE A 75 1.94 -2.63 7.33
CA ILE A 75 1.06 -2.85 6.18
C ILE A 75 0.91 -4.34 5.88
N ALA A 76 2.01 -5.09 5.86
CA ALA A 76 2.00 -6.53 5.65
C ALA A 76 1.16 -7.27 6.71
N PRO A 77 1.34 -7.05 8.03
CA PRO A 77 0.47 -7.67 9.04
C PRO A 77 -1.01 -7.33 8.87
N MET A 78 -1.33 -6.10 8.44
CA MET A 78 -2.71 -5.70 8.16
C MET A 78 -3.27 -6.42 6.93
N ALA A 79 -2.46 -6.59 5.88
CA ALA A 79 -2.84 -7.34 4.68
C ALA A 79 -3.08 -8.82 5.00
N GLU A 80 -2.22 -9.45 5.80
CA GLU A 80 -2.39 -10.83 6.25
C GLU A 80 -3.73 -11.04 6.97
N GLU A 81 -4.10 -10.11 7.86
CA GLU A 81 -5.39 -10.13 8.55
C GLU A 81 -6.55 -9.97 7.56
N TYR A 82 -6.48 -8.97 6.67
CA TYR A 82 -7.54 -8.66 5.71
C TYR A 82 -7.83 -9.83 4.75
N TYR A 83 -6.78 -10.51 4.27
CA TYR A 83 -6.88 -11.64 3.36
C TYR A 83 -7.01 -13.00 4.06
N ARG A 84 -6.96 -13.05 5.39
CA ARG A 84 -7.05 -14.31 6.14
C ARG A 84 -8.30 -15.09 5.78
N GLY A 85 -8.11 -16.37 5.45
CA GLY A 85 -9.21 -17.28 5.10
C GLY A 85 -9.80 -17.07 3.71
N ARG A 86 -9.33 -16.08 2.93
CA ARG A 86 -9.72 -15.90 1.52
C ARG A 86 -8.90 -16.84 0.63
N ARG A 87 -9.55 -17.47 -0.36
CA ARG A 87 -8.89 -18.31 -1.36
C ARG A 87 -8.43 -17.46 -2.55
N LEU A 88 -7.58 -16.46 -2.28
CA LEU A 88 -7.01 -15.57 -3.29
C LEU A 88 -5.49 -15.78 -3.38
N PRO A 89 -4.88 -15.65 -4.57
CA PRO A 89 -3.44 -15.83 -4.76
C PRO A 89 -2.66 -14.58 -4.31
N VAL A 90 -2.74 -14.23 -3.02
CA VAL A 90 -2.20 -12.97 -2.47
C VAL A 90 -0.72 -13.03 -2.10
N ALA A 91 -0.03 -14.14 -2.37
CA ALA A 91 1.34 -14.33 -1.94
C ALA A 91 2.29 -13.27 -2.52
N GLY A 92 2.12 -12.90 -3.80
CA GLY A 92 2.91 -11.84 -4.43
C GLY A 92 2.67 -10.48 -3.78
N LEU A 93 1.41 -10.13 -3.54
CA LEU A 93 1.05 -8.91 -2.81
C LEU A 93 1.68 -8.87 -1.41
N LEU A 94 1.56 -9.93 -0.62
CA LEU A 94 2.11 -9.98 0.74
C LEU A 94 3.63 -9.80 0.74
N GLN A 95 4.34 -10.47 -0.18
CA GLN A 95 5.79 -10.33 -0.34
C GLN A 95 6.21 -8.89 -0.68
N ALA A 96 5.48 -8.23 -1.58
CA ALA A 96 5.76 -6.84 -1.95
C ALA A 96 5.52 -5.88 -0.77
N LEU A 97 4.47 -6.13 0.04
CA LEU A 97 4.16 -5.34 1.23
C LEU A 97 5.16 -5.56 2.36
N GLU A 98 5.62 -6.80 2.58
CA GLU A 98 6.69 -7.09 3.56
C GLU A 98 7.98 -6.35 3.17
N ALA A 99 8.38 -6.44 1.90
CA ALA A 99 9.57 -5.75 1.41
C ALA A 99 9.45 -4.22 1.55
N VAL A 100 8.26 -3.64 1.35
CA VAL A 100 8.09 -2.19 1.50
C VAL A 100 8.17 -1.78 2.97
N ASP A 101 7.54 -2.52 3.88
CA ASP A 101 7.61 -2.26 5.32
C ASP A 101 9.06 -2.34 5.84
N GLU A 102 9.82 -3.34 5.40
CA GLU A 102 11.24 -3.49 5.73
C GLU A 102 12.08 -2.29 5.24
N LEU A 103 11.91 -1.88 3.97
CA LEU A 103 12.66 -0.75 3.41
C LEU A 103 12.29 0.59 4.05
N LEU A 104 11.03 0.78 4.44
CA LEU A 104 10.57 1.98 5.12
C LEU A 104 11.07 2.07 6.57
N SER A 105 11.29 0.92 7.21
CA SER A 105 11.80 0.81 8.59
C SER A 105 13.31 1.05 8.71
N GLN A 106 14.04 1.06 7.59
CA GLN A 106 15.47 1.35 7.56
C GLN A 106 15.70 2.88 7.52
N ASP A 107 16.40 3.43 8.52
CA ASP A 107 16.73 4.87 8.61
C ASP A 107 17.83 5.29 7.61
#